data_AF-A0A354UNW1-F1
#
_entry.id   AF-A0A354UNW1-F1
#
_cell.length_a   1.000
_cell.length_b   1.000
_cell.length_c   1.000
_cell.angle_alpha   90.00
_cell.angle_beta   90.00
_cell.angle_gamma   90.00
#
_symmetry.space_group_name_H-M   'P 1'
#
loop_
_entity.id
_entity.type
_entity.pdbx_description
1 polymer ?
#
loop_
_entity_poly.entity_id
_entity_poly.type
_entity_poly.pdbx_seq_one_letter_code
_entity_poly.pdbx_strand_id
1 'polypeptide(L)'
;NEKEHAKLWFKLLHGGEVPSTEVNLEDAANGENYEWTDMYEEFAKTAEEEGFNDLAKKFRLVAAIEKHHEERYRALLKNVETAAVFEKGEVKIWECRNCGHIVIGTKAPDVCPTCAHPQSYFEISAENY
;
A
#
# COMPACT_ATOMS: atom_id res chain seq x y z
N ASN A 1 -8.73 5.57 -21.68
CA ASN A 1 -9.24 6.95 -21.53
C ASN A 1 -9.52 7.26 -20.05
N GLU A 2 -10.31 6.45 -19.33
CA GLU A 2 -10.72 6.78 -17.95
C GLU A 2 -9.59 6.92 -16.92
N LYS A 3 -8.53 6.09 -17.01
CA LYS A 3 -7.31 6.29 -16.20
C LYS A 3 -6.69 7.68 -16.40
N GLU A 4 -6.65 8.17 -17.63
CA GLU A 4 -6.06 9.47 -17.95
C GLU A 4 -6.96 10.61 -17.47
N HIS A 5 -8.30 10.44 -17.52
CA HIS A 5 -9.24 11.38 -16.92
C HIS A 5 -9.04 11.48 -15.41
N ALA A 6 -8.96 10.35 -14.70
CA ALA A 6 -8.71 10.33 -13.25
C ALA A 6 -7.37 10.98 -12.90
N LYS A 7 -6.31 10.67 -13.65
CA LYS A 7 -4.98 11.25 -13.44
C LYS A 7 -4.95 12.76 -13.66
N LEU A 8 -5.71 13.28 -14.63
CA LEU A 8 -5.86 14.72 -14.86
C LEU A 8 -6.41 15.42 -13.61
N TRP A 9 -7.54 14.92 -13.07
CA TRP A 9 -8.16 15.50 -11.88
C TRP A 9 -7.29 15.38 -10.65
N PHE A 10 -6.69 14.20 -10.45
CA PHE A 10 -5.79 13.96 -9.32
C PHE A 10 -4.61 14.92 -9.31
N LYS A 11 -3.98 15.16 -10.47
CA LYS A 11 -2.91 16.17 -10.60
C LYS A 11 -3.38 17.56 -10.23
N LEU A 12 -4.56 17.98 -10.70
CA LEU A 12 -5.09 19.31 -10.41
C LEU A 12 -5.36 19.54 -8.92
N LEU A 13 -5.73 18.49 -8.18
CA LEU A 13 -5.86 18.54 -6.72
C LEU A 13 -4.50 18.64 -6.00
N HIS A 14 -3.41 18.22 -6.64
CA HIS A 14 -2.05 18.18 -6.10
C HIS A 14 -1.09 19.16 -6.79
N GLY A 15 -1.56 20.36 -7.14
CA GLY A 15 -0.69 21.42 -7.66
C GLY A 15 -0.19 21.21 -9.10
N GLY A 16 -0.83 20.33 -9.86
CA GLY A 16 -0.55 20.09 -11.29
C GLY A 16 0.28 18.83 -11.57
N GLU A 17 0.72 18.12 -10.54
CA GLU A 17 1.53 16.89 -10.68
C GLU A 17 1.04 15.76 -9.78
N VAL A 18 1.55 14.55 -10.01
CA VAL A 18 1.33 13.45 -9.07
C VAL A 18 2.34 13.67 -7.95
N PRO A 19 1.92 13.70 -6.67
CA PRO A 19 2.81 14.02 -5.58
C PRO A 19 3.79 12.86 -5.33
N SER A 20 4.69 13.04 -4.36
CA SER A 20 5.70 12.03 -4.02
C SER A 20 5.08 10.74 -3.46
N THR A 21 5.84 9.64 -3.43
CA THR A 21 5.36 8.35 -2.89
C THR A 21 4.93 8.47 -1.43
N GLU A 22 5.63 9.29 -0.65
CA GLU A 22 5.30 9.58 0.75
C GLU A 22 3.90 10.18 0.88
N VAL A 23 3.63 11.25 0.13
CA VAL A 23 2.31 11.92 0.12
C VAL A 23 1.24 10.96 -0.37
N ASN A 24 1.48 10.22 -1.46
CA ASN A 24 0.51 9.25 -1.96
C ASN A 24 0.19 8.15 -0.93
N LEU A 25 1.18 7.67 -0.17
CA LEU A 25 0.95 6.66 0.88
C LEU A 25 0.21 7.24 2.08
N GLU A 26 0.49 8.49 2.45
CA GLU A 26 -0.23 9.19 3.51
C GLU A 26 -1.69 9.43 3.13
N ASP A 27 -1.95 9.96 1.93
CA ASP A 27 -3.30 10.17 1.42
C ASP A 27 -4.09 8.85 1.31
N ALA A 28 -3.44 7.79 0.82
CA ALA A 28 -4.06 6.46 0.78
C ALA A 28 -4.40 5.96 2.19
N ALA A 29 -3.47 6.05 3.14
CA ALA A 29 -3.73 5.62 4.52
C ALA A 29 -4.85 6.43 5.20
N ASN A 30 -4.93 7.75 4.93
CA ASN A 30 -5.99 8.60 5.45
C ASN A 30 -7.35 8.27 4.82
N GLY A 31 -7.37 7.95 3.52
CA GLY A 31 -8.56 7.48 2.82
C GLY A 31 -9.06 6.16 3.40
N GLU A 32 -8.20 5.15 3.49
CA GLU A 32 -8.54 3.85 4.10
C GLU A 32 -9.05 4.03 5.54
N ASN A 33 -8.42 4.91 6.34
CA ASN A 33 -8.86 5.23 7.70
C ASN A 33 -10.31 5.69 7.73
N TYR A 34 -10.63 6.73 6.96
CA TYR A 34 -11.99 7.25 6.83
C TYR A 34 -12.99 6.17 6.39
N GLU A 35 -12.58 5.29 5.46
CA GLU A 35 -13.45 4.22 4.99
C GLU A 35 -13.85 3.27 6.12
N TRP A 36 -12.91 2.80 6.93
CA TRP A 36 -13.22 1.81 7.97
C TRP A 36 -13.71 2.40 9.30
N THR A 37 -13.32 3.63 9.65
CA THR A 37 -13.76 4.27 10.91
C THR A 37 -15.12 4.91 10.81
N ASP A 38 -15.42 5.52 9.67
CA ASP A 38 -16.60 6.37 9.49
C ASP A 38 -17.52 5.81 8.40
N MET A 39 -17.07 5.76 7.14
CA MET A 39 -17.95 5.48 6.01
C MET A 39 -18.63 4.11 6.10
N TYR A 40 -17.88 3.02 6.21
CA TYR A 40 -18.45 1.67 6.27
C TYR A 40 -19.13 1.37 7.61
N GLU A 41 -18.70 2.01 8.70
CA GLU A 41 -19.36 1.90 9.99
C GLU A 41 -20.75 2.57 9.96
N GLU A 42 -20.87 3.75 9.36
CA GLU A 42 -22.15 4.43 9.12
C GLU A 42 -23.04 3.63 8.17
N PHE A 43 -22.49 3.13 7.05
CA PHE A 43 -23.25 2.30 6.11
C PHE A 43 -23.78 1.02 6.78
N ALA A 44 -22.98 0.38 7.63
CA ALA A 44 -23.42 -0.79 8.38
C ALA A 44 -24.58 -0.45 9.34
N LYS A 45 -24.51 0.66 10.07
CA LYS A 45 -25.57 1.12 10.96
C LYS A 45 -26.86 1.41 10.21
N THR A 46 -26.81 2.19 9.12
CA THR A 46 -27.99 2.47 8.28
C THR A 46 -28.58 1.19 7.72
N ALA A 47 -27.75 0.25 7.25
CA ALA A 47 -28.24 -1.02 6.75
C ALA A 47 -28.94 -1.86 7.83
N GLU A 48 -28.51 -1.82 9.09
CA GLU A 48 -29.22 -2.48 10.21
C GLU A 48 -30.55 -1.81 10.52
N GLU A 49 -30.58 -0.47 10.55
CA GLU A 49 -31.79 0.31 10.79
C GLU A 49 -32.87 0.05 9.73
N GLU A 50 -32.46 -0.16 8.48
CA GLU A 50 -33.33 -0.49 7.36
C GLU A 50 -33.66 -2.00 7.24
N GLY A 51 -33.10 -2.84 8.12
CA GLY A 51 -33.36 -4.28 8.16
C GLY A 51 -32.52 -5.14 7.20
N PHE A 52 -31.49 -4.56 6.56
CA PHE A 52 -30.55 -5.24 5.66
C PHE A 52 -29.34 -5.82 6.41
N ASN A 53 -29.58 -6.70 7.39
CA ASN A 53 -28.53 -7.25 8.28
C ASN A 53 -27.35 -7.93 7.55
N ASP A 54 -27.62 -8.65 6.46
CA ASP A 54 -26.56 -9.30 5.67
C ASP A 54 -25.65 -8.28 4.98
N LEU A 55 -26.22 -7.14 4.56
CA LEU A 55 -25.46 -6.06 3.94
C LEU A 55 -24.61 -5.32 4.98
N ALA A 56 -25.18 -5.05 6.17
CA ALA A 56 -24.44 -4.48 7.29
C ALA A 56 -23.22 -5.34 7.67
N LYS A 57 -23.39 -6.66 7.72
CA LYS A 57 -22.27 -7.59 7.96
C LYS A 57 -21.20 -7.47 6.88
N LYS A 58 -21.59 -7.35 5.61
CA LYS A 58 -20.61 -7.16 4.51
C LYS A 58 -19.85 -5.85 4.65
N PHE A 59 -20.51 -4.74 4.96
CA PHE A 59 -19.83 -3.46 5.20
C PHE A 59 -18.78 -3.57 6.30
N ARG A 60 -19.09 -4.23 7.42
CA ARG A 60 -18.10 -4.45 8.50
C ARG A 60 -16.93 -5.34 8.09
N LEU A 61 -17.18 -6.35 7.25
CA LEU A 61 -16.11 -7.20 6.72
C LEU A 61 -15.20 -6.43 5.77
N VAL A 62 -15.76 -5.53 4.95
CA VAL A 62 -14.96 -4.64 4.10
C VAL A 62 -14.18 -3.63 4.95
N ALA A 63 -14.79 -3.02 5.96
CA ALA A 63 -14.09 -2.14 6.91
C ALA A 63 -12.86 -2.82 7.54
N ALA A 64 -12.96 -4.11 7.90
CA ALA A 64 -11.81 -4.87 8.41
C ALA A 64 -10.67 -5.05 7.38
N ILE A 65 -11.01 -5.12 6.08
CA ILE A 65 -10.03 -5.16 4.98
C ILE A 65 -9.35 -3.79 4.82
N GLU A 66 -10.13 -2.72 4.78
CA GLU A 66 -9.59 -1.36 4.62
C GLU A 66 -8.70 -0.95 5.80
N LYS A 67 -9.03 -1.41 7.02
CA LYS A 67 -8.12 -1.28 8.16
C LYS A 67 -6.75 -1.94 7.90
N HIS A 68 -6.74 -3.14 7.33
CA HIS A 68 -5.49 -3.82 6.99
C HIS A 68 -4.75 -3.11 5.84
N HIS A 69 -5.47 -2.49 4.90
CA HIS A 69 -4.85 -1.61 3.90
C HIS A 69 -4.18 -0.39 4.53
N GLU A 70 -4.85 0.30 5.47
CA GLU A 70 -4.25 1.40 6.23
C GLU A 70 -2.97 0.94 6.92
N GLU A 71 -3.02 -0.15 7.70
CA GLU A 71 -1.86 -0.68 8.42
C GLU A 71 -0.67 -0.94 7.48
N ARG A 72 -0.94 -1.50 6.29
CA ARG A 72 0.08 -1.72 5.26
C ARG A 72 0.64 -0.40 4.73
N TYR A 73 -0.19 0.58 4.38
CA TYR A 73 0.28 1.86 3.84
C TYR A 73 1.08 2.65 4.87
N ARG A 74 0.67 2.65 6.15
CA ARG A 74 1.44 3.25 7.24
C ARG A 74 2.81 2.57 7.42
N ALA A 75 2.87 1.24 7.33
CA ALA A 75 4.13 0.51 7.41
C ALA A 75 5.07 0.82 6.23
N LEU A 76 4.51 0.96 5.02
CA LEU A 76 5.26 1.35 3.83
C LEU A 76 5.74 2.80 3.90
N LEU A 77 4.88 3.74 4.32
CA LEU A 77 5.23 5.14 4.52
C LEU A 77 6.44 5.26 5.47
N LYS A 78 6.36 4.58 6.62
CA LYS A 78 7.46 4.52 7.57
C LYS A 78 8.76 4.01 6.95
N ASN A 79 8.70 2.99 6.08
CA ASN A 79 9.90 2.49 5.39
C ASN A 79 10.48 3.55 4.45
N VAL A 80 9.66 4.34 3.76
CA VAL A 80 10.13 5.42 2.88
C VAL A 80 10.79 6.53 3.71
N GLU A 81 10.11 7.00 4.76
CA GLU A 81 10.60 8.07 5.65
C GLU A 81 11.92 7.71 6.35
N THR A 82 12.11 6.43 6.68
CA THR A 82 13.30 5.94 7.38
C THR A 82 14.37 5.37 6.44
N ALA A 83 14.23 5.55 5.12
CA ALA A 83 15.10 4.97 4.10
C ALA A 83 15.29 3.44 4.23
N ALA A 84 14.32 2.76 4.83
CA ALA A 84 14.34 1.33 5.13
C ALA A 84 13.68 0.48 4.04
N VAL A 85 13.41 1.02 2.85
CA VAL A 85 12.79 0.28 1.73
C VAL A 85 13.71 -0.83 1.23
N PHE A 86 15.00 -0.54 1.06
CA PHE A 86 16.00 -1.45 0.49
C PHE A 86 17.17 -1.75 1.44
N GLU A 87 17.07 -1.28 2.69
CA GLU A 87 18.08 -1.47 3.73
C GLU A 87 17.37 -1.73 5.07
N LYS A 88 17.84 -2.69 5.84
CA LYS A 88 17.30 -3.05 7.16
C LYS A 88 18.44 -3.15 8.18
N GLY A 89 18.11 -2.92 9.46
CA GLY A 89 19.08 -3.06 10.56
C GLY A 89 19.53 -4.50 10.83
N GLU A 90 18.88 -5.49 10.22
CA GLU A 90 19.18 -6.91 10.35
C GLU A 90 19.27 -7.58 8.97
N VAL A 91 19.93 -8.74 8.91
CA VAL A 91 20.06 -9.51 7.67
C VAL A 91 18.68 -9.96 7.20
N LYS A 92 18.37 -9.70 5.93
CA LYS A 92 17.17 -10.17 5.23
C LYS A 92 17.56 -10.97 3.99
N ILE A 93 16.58 -11.71 3.49
CA ILE A 93 16.62 -12.33 2.18
C ILE A 93 15.90 -11.37 1.23
N TRP A 94 16.64 -10.82 0.28
CA TRP A 94 16.12 -9.93 -0.76
C TRP A 94 15.95 -10.72 -2.05
N GLU A 95 14.81 -10.56 -2.69
CA GLU A 95 14.46 -11.25 -3.93
C GLU A 95 14.15 -10.26 -5.04
N CYS A 96 14.76 -10.46 -6.20
CA CYS A 96 14.47 -9.67 -7.38
C CYS A 96 13.15 -10.15 -8.01
N ARG A 97 12.10 -9.35 -7.92
CA ARG A 97 10.77 -9.62 -8.50
C ARG A 97 10.76 -9.77 -10.01
N ASN A 98 11.83 -9.35 -10.69
CA ASN A 98 11.95 -9.50 -12.15
C ASN A 98 12.42 -10.89 -12.57
N CYS A 99 13.38 -11.48 -11.85
CA CYS A 99 14.07 -12.71 -12.29
C CYS A 99 14.30 -13.75 -11.20
N GLY A 100 13.85 -13.52 -9.96
CA GLY A 100 14.03 -14.42 -8.81
C GLY A 100 15.43 -14.46 -8.21
N HIS A 101 16.33 -13.53 -8.55
CA HIS A 101 17.68 -13.51 -7.97
C HIS A 101 17.61 -13.20 -6.46
N ILE A 102 18.24 -14.03 -5.64
CA ILE A 102 18.25 -13.91 -4.18
C ILE A 102 19.58 -13.35 -3.69
N VAL A 103 19.52 -12.37 -2.79
CA VAL A 103 20.66 -11.80 -2.06
C VAL A 103 20.38 -11.87 -0.56
N ILE A 104 21.34 -12.37 0.22
CA ILE A 104 21.24 -12.39 1.69
C ILE A 104 22.13 -11.28 2.25
N GLY A 105 21.54 -10.33 2.97
CA GLY A 105 22.26 -9.20 3.54
C GLY A 105 21.35 -8.15 4.17
N THR A 106 21.94 -7.11 4.74
CA THR A 106 21.18 -5.97 5.30
C THR A 106 20.61 -5.05 4.23
N LYS A 107 21.11 -5.12 2.99
CA LYS A 107 20.76 -4.21 1.89
C LYS A 107 20.59 -4.93 0.56
N ALA A 108 19.60 -4.54 -0.24
CA ALA A 108 19.46 -4.97 -1.64
C ALA A 108 20.48 -4.26 -2.55
N PRO A 109 21.02 -4.92 -3.59
CA PRO A 109 21.99 -4.29 -4.49
C PRO A 109 21.35 -3.21 -5.36
N ASP A 110 22.13 -2.18 -5.72
CA ASP A 110 21.67 -1.07 -6.57
C ASP A 110 21.22 -1.54 -7.97
N VAL A 111 21.86 -2.61 -8.47
CA VAL A 111 21.56 -3.26 -9.74
C VAL A 111 21.56 -4.78 -9.54
N CYS A 112 20.54 -5.46 -10.03
CA CYS A 112 20.47 -6.92 -9.97
C CYS A 112 21.60 -7.53 -10.81
N PRO A 113 22.45 -8.39 -10.23
CA PRO A 113 23.60 -8.97 -10.94
C PRO A 113 23.18 -10.00 -11.99
N THR A 114 21.93 -10.46 -11.97
CA THR A 114 21.41 -11.46 -12.92
C THR A 114 20.77 -10.80 -14.14
N CYS A 115 19.84 -9.85 -13.93
CA CYS A 115 19.04 -9.27 -15.01
C CYS A 115 19.29 -7.77 -15.27
N ALA A 116 20.27 -7.17 -14.58
CA ALA A 116 20.65 -5.75 -14.70
C ALA A 116 19.52 -4.73 -14.43
N HIS A 117 18.40 -5.15 -13.82
CA HIS A 117 17.33 -4.24 -13.42
C HIS A 117 17.68 -3.51 -12.11
N PRO A 118 17.16 -2.29 -11.90
CA PRO A 118 17.49 -1.46 -10.74
C PRO A 118 16.99 -2.04 -9.40
N GLN A 119 17.53 -1.50 -8.30
CA GLN A 119 17.17 -1.86 -6.91
C GLN A 119 15.67 -1.90 -6.64
N SER A 120 14.89 -1.06 -7.33
CA SER A 120 13.42 -1.00 -7.20
C SER A 120 12.70 -2.29 -7.55
N TYR A 121 13.38 -3.28 -8.12
CA TYR A 121 12.87 -4.62 -8.36
C TYR A 121 13.14 -5.59 -7.20
N PHE A 122 13.85 -5.20 -6.14
CA PHE A 122 14.04 -6.06 -4.97
C PHE A 122 12.96 -5.83 -3.93
N GLU A 123 12.53 -6.92 -3.31
CA GLU A 123 11.69 -6.91 -2.10
C GLU A 123 12.23 -7.90 -1.07
N ILE A 124 11.73 -7.84 0.16
CA ILE A 124 12.00 -8.89 1.15
C ILE A 124 11.26 -10.15 0.71
N SER A 125 11.98 -11.26 0.55
CA SER A 125 11.38 -12.55 0.19
C SER A 125 10.37 -12.97 1.26
N ALA A 126 9.19 -13.39 0.82
CA ALA A 126 8.09 -13.84 1.68
C ALA A 126 7.86 -15.34 1.47
N GLU A 127 7.91 -16.12 2.54
CA GLU A 127 7.54 -17.54 2.54
C GLU A 127 6.11 -17.68 3.09
N ASN A 128 5.15 -17.99 2.21
CA ASN A 128 3.73 -18.09 2.55
C ASN A 128 3.02 -19.28 1.87
N TYR A 129 3.76 -20.36 1.60
CA TYR A 129 3.26 -21.64 1.08
C TYR A 129 3.41 -22.78 2.11
#